data_AF-A0A954LUX5-F1
#
_entry.id   AF-A0A954LUX5-F1
#
_cell.length_a   1.000
_cell.length_b   1.000
_cell.length_c   1.000
_cell.angle_alpha   90.00
_cell.angle_beta   90.00
_cell.angle_gamma   90.00
#
_symmetry.space_group_name_H-M   'P 1'
#
loop_
_entity.id
_entity.type
_entity.pdbx_description
1 polymer ?
#
loop_
_entity_poly.entity_id
_entity_poly.type
_entity_poly.pdbx_seq_one_letter_code
_entity_poly.pdbx_strand_id
1 'polypeptide(L)'
;MNLLSLFNAIEAGWWLLCAGFIAGRGHRIHGLTLRLRVLLSFLLVAFAVTDVVEMTTGAWWRPRELMWANIVCVIGILTVGACVLQNRRSR
;
A
#
# COMPACT_ATOMS: atom_id res chain seq x y z
N MET A 1 -17.29 -17.65 6.06
CA MET A 1 -16.29 -16.74 5.46
C MET A 1 -16.16 -17.14 4.00
N ASN A 2 -16.42 -16.23 3.05
CA ASN A 2 -16.39 -16.57 1.63
C ASN A 2 -14.93 -16.57 1.13
N LEU A 3 -14.64 -17.31 0.06
CA LEU A 3 -13.29 -17.41 -0.50
C LEU A 3 -12.69 -16.04 -0.82
N LEU A 4 -13.52 -15.13 -1.36
CA LEU A 4 -13.14 -13.74 -1.65
C LEU A 4 -12.67 -13.00 -0.38
N SER A 5 -13.42 -13.10 0.71
CA SER A 5 -13.07 -12.45 1.98
C SER A 5 -11.77 -13.01 2.58
N LEU A 6 -11.51 -14.31 2.43
CA LEU A 6 -10.25 -14.92 2.88
C LEU A 6 -9.06 -14.44 2.05
N PHE A 7 -9.22 -14.37 0.73
CA PHE A 7 -8.18 -13.88 -0.17
C PHE A 7 -7.81 -12.44 0.15
N ASN A 8 -8.81 -11.55 0.24
CA ASN A 8 -8.61 -10.17 0.61
C ASN A 8 -7.95 -10.05 2.00
N ALA A 9 -8.29 -10.92 2.97
CA ALA A 9 -7.67 -10.89 4.31
C ALA A 9 -6.18 -11.18 4.27
N ILE A 10 -5.77 -12.11 3.42
CA ILE A 10 -4.36 -12.43 3.18
C ILE A 10 -3.67 -11.25 2.49
N GLU A 11 -4.32 -10.64 1.49
CA GLU A 11 -3.80 -9.47 0.78
C GLU A 11 -3.61 -8.27 1.71
N ALA A 12 -4.63 -7.91 2.51
CA ALA A 12 -4.54 -6.83 3.50
C ALA A 12 -3.38 -7.06 4.47
N GLY A 13 -3.23 -8.30 4.96
CA GLY A 13 -2.11 -8.69 5.83
C GLY A 13 -0.76 -8.52 5.14
N TRP A 14 -0.65 -8.94 3.87
CA TRP A 14 0.57 -8.79 3.07
C TRP A 14 0.98 -7.32 2.90
N TRP A 15 0.03 -6.45 2.55
CA TRP A 15 0.31 -5.03 2.36
C TRP A 15 0.75 -4.34 3.65
N LEU A 16 0.13 -4.69 4.79
CA LEU A 16 0.54 -4.19 6.11
C LEU A 16 1.95 -4.66 6.49
N LEU A 17 2.30 -5.92 6.21
CA LEU A 17 3.65 -6.44 6.43
C LEU A 17 4.69 -5.68 5.59
N CYS A 18 4.40 -5.41 4.31
CA CYS A 18 5.25 -4.60 3.46
C CYS A 18 5.41 -3.17 4.00
N ALA A 19 4.32 -2.53 4.43
CA ALA A 19 4.34 -1.19 5.00
C ALA A 19 5.22 -1.10 6.24
N GLY A 20 5.07 -2.06 7.17
CA GLY A 20 5.87 -2.17 8.39
C GLY A 20 7.35 -2.42 8.10
N PHE A 21 7.65 -3.31 7.16
CA PHE A 21 9.03 -3.58 6.74
C PHE A 21 9.72 -2.35 6.14
N ILE A 22 9.02 -1.59 5.28
CA ILE A 22 9.56 -0.37 4.67
C ILE A 22 9.79 0.72 5.72
N ALA A 23 8.84 0.88 6.66
CA ALA A 23 8.94 1.83 7.75
C ALA A 23 10.11 1.50 8.70
N GLY A 24 10.23 0.23 9.12
CA GLY A 24 11.29 -0.23 10.03
C GLY A 24 12.70 -0.17 9.42
N ARG A 25 12.82 -0.19 8.09
CA ARG A 25 14.11 -0.01 7.38
C ARG A 25 14.49 1.48 7.19
N GLY A 26 13.66 2.42 7.64
CA GLY A 26 13.83 3.87 7.44
C GLY A 26 14.71 4.58 8.47
N HIS A 27 15.05 3.95 9.60
CA HIS A 27 15.63 4.62 10.78
C HIS A 27 16.99 5.30 10.56
N ARG A 28 17.73 4.92 9.51
CA ARG A 28 19.06 5.50 9.18
C ARG A 28 19.04 6.37 7.92
N ILE A 29 17.85 6.72 7.43
CA ILE A 29 17.66 7.39 6.14
C ILE A 29 17.08 8.76 6.38
N HIS A 30 17.65 9.76 5.72
CA HIS A 30 17.23 11.16 5.86
C HIS A 30 16.90 11.77 4.49
N GLY A 31 16.24 12.92 4.52
CA GLY A 31 15.92 13.71 3.32
C GLY A 31 14.82 13.09 2.44
N LEU A 32 14.94 13.29 1.13
CA LEU A 32 13.93 12.88 0.14
C LEU A 32 13.62 11.37 0.19
N THR A 33 14.64 10.53 0.39
CA THR A 33 14.48 9.07 0.49
C THR A 33 13.59 8.66 1.66
N LEU A 34 13.67 9.35 2.79
CA LEU A 34 12.82 9.09 3.95
C LEU A 34 11.37 9.46 3.64
N ARG A 35 11.15 10.65 3.08
CA ARG A 35 9.80 11.13 2.70
C ARG A 35 9.12 10.17 1.72
N LEU A 36 9.84 9.71 0.70
CA LEU A 36 9.31 8.77 -0.28
C LEU A 36 8.97 7.40 0.36
N ARG A 37 9.77 6.92 1.30
CA ARG A 37 9.49 5.67 2.02
C ARG A 37 8.29 5.79 2.94
N VAL A 38 8.16 6.90 3.66
CA VAL A 38 7.00 7.18 4.51
C VAL A 38 5.73 7.26 3.67
N LEU A 39 5.78 7.96 2.53
CA LEU A 39 4.66 8.03 1.60
C LEU A 39 4.30 6.65 1.04
N LEU A 40 5.30 5.84 0.65
CA LEU A 40 5.08 4.47 0.18
C LEU A 40 4.45 3.58 1.25
N SER A 41 4.94 3.63 2.49
CA SER A 41 4.33 2.92 3.63
C SER A 41 2.89 3.36 3.85
N PHE A 42 2.60 4.66 3.78
CA PHE A 42 1.23 5.17 3.92
C PHE A 42 0.30 4.64 2.82
N LEU A 43 0.74 4.64 1.56
CA LEU A 43 -0.05 4.13 0.43
C LEU A 43 -0.32 2.62 0.55
N LEU A 44 0.65 1.85 1.03
CA LEU A 44 0.48 0.41 1.30
C LEU A 44 -0.55 0.16 2.41
N VAL A 45 -0.53 0.96 3.48
CA VAL A 45 -1.57 0.88 4.53
C VAL A 45 -2.93 1.28 3.98
N ALA A 46 -3.01 2.35 3.19
CA ALA A 46 -4.27 2.78 2.57
C ALA A 46 -4.86 1.72 1.65
N PHE A 47 -4.02 1.00 0.90
CA PHE A 47 -4.44 -0.13 0.08
C PHE A 47 -4.87 -1.35 0.92
N ALA A 48 -4.18 -1.65 2.02
CA ALA A 48 -4.65 -2.69 2.94
C ALA A 48 -6.04 -2.37 3.53
N VAL A 49 -6.34 -1.08 3.76
CA VAL A 49 -7.66 -0.65 4.23
C VAL A 49 -8.72 -0.86 3.16
N THR A 50 -8.41 -0.65 1.88
CA THR A 50 -9.40 -0.92 0.82
C THR A 50 -9.76 -2.40 0.77
N ASP A 51 -8.78 -3.31 0.90
CA ASP A 51 -9.03 -4.76 0.99
C ASP A 51 -9.94 -5.14 2.18
N VAL A 52 -9.76 -4.50 3.35
CA VAL A 52 -10.63 -4.68 4.53
C VAL A 52 -12.05 -4.21 4.24
N VAL A 53 -12.22 -3.07 3.57
CA VAL A 53 -13.55 -2.62 3.18
C VAL A 53 -14.18 -3.61 2.20
N GLU A 54 -13.43 -4.15 1.24
CA GLU A 54 -13.91 -5.17 0.31
C GLU A 54 -14.39 -6.45 1.01
N MET A 55 -13.73 -6.86 2.10
CA MET A 55 -14.20 -7.99 2.91
C MET A 55 -15.59 -7.73 3.52
N THR A 56 -15.87 -6.48 3.89
CA THR A 56 -17.15 -6.08 4.51
C THR A 56 -18.26 -5.84 3.49
N THR A 57 -17.93 -5.30 2.32
CA THR A 57 -18.92 -4.96 1.29
C THR A 57 -19.13 -6.08 0.28
N GLY A 58 -18.20 -7.04 0.20
CA GLY A 58 -18.23 -8.17 -0.72
C GLY A 58 -18.01 -7.79 -2.18
N ALA A 59 -17.63 -6.54 -2.47
CA ALA A 59 -17.46 -6.03 -3.83
C ALA A 59 -16.41 -4.91 -3.88
N TRP A 60 -15.44 -5.07 -4.78
CA TRP A 60 -14.34 -4.10 -5.01
C TRP A 60 -14.80 -2.74 -5.55
N TRP A 61 -16.03 -2.66 -6.09
CA TRP A 61 -16.61 -1.43 -6.65
C TRP A 61 -17.66 -0.76 -5.74
N ARG A 62 -17.93 -1.32 -4.55
CA ARG A 62 -18.90 -0.74 -3.59
C ARG A 62 -18.21 -0.45 -2.25
N PRO A 63 -18.25 0.80 -1.77
CA PRO A 63 -18.82 1.99 -2.40
C PRO A 63 -17.95 2.46 -3.61
N ARG A 64 -18.47 3.26 -4.56
CA ARG A 64 -17.77 3.58 -5.84
C ARG A 64 -16.44 4.31 -5.63
N GLU A 65 -16.35 5.00 -4.51
CA GLU A 65 -15.18 5.69 -3.98
C GLU A 65 -14.01 4.73 -3.72
N LEU A 66 -14.31 3.48 -3.37
CA LEU A 66 -13.30 2.44 -3.15
C LEU A 66 -12.52 2.13 -4.43
N MET A 67 -13.20 2.18 -5.58
CA MET A 67 -12.57 1.97 -6.87
C MET A 67 -11.52 3.04 -7.17
N TRP A 68 -11.85 4.31 -6.91
CA TRP A 68 -10.91 5.41 -7.05
C TRP A 68 -9.75 5.33 -6.06
N ALA A 69 -10.05 4.96 -4.80
CA ALA A 69 -9.03 4.75 -3.78
C ALA A 69 -8.04 3.64 -4.19
N ASN A 70 -8.54 2.51 -4.72
CA ASN A 70 -7.70 1.43 -5.26
C ASN A 70 -6.80 1.92 -6.39
N ILE A 71 -7.36 2.63 -7.39
CA ILE A 71 -6.59 3.17 -8.52
C ILE A 71 -5.50 4.13 -8.04
N VAL A 72 -5.84 5.08 -7.15
CA VAL A 72 -4.89 6.06 -6.61
C VAL A 72 -3.79 5.37 -5.82
N CYS A 73 -4.13 4.37 -5.00
CA CYS A 73 -3.15 3.61 -4.24
C CYS A 73 -2.20 2.84 -5.15
N VAL A 74 -2.71 2.12 -6.15
CA VAL A 74 -1.88 1.36 -7.09
C VAL A 74 -0.93 2.28 -7.87
N ILE A 75 -1.44 3.38 -8.44
CA ILE A 75 -0.59 4.35 -9.16
C ILE A 75 0.45 4.97 -8.21
N GLY A 76 0.04 5.36 -7.00
CA GLY A 76 0.94 5.90 -5.98
C GLY A 76 2.05 4.91 -5.60
N ILE A 77 1.70 3.66 -5.32
CA ILE A 77 2.65 2.60 -4.94
C ILE A 77 3.68 2.40 -6.06
N LEU A 78 3.22 2.30 -7.32
CA LEU A 78 4.11 2.10 -8.47
C LEU A 78 5.04 3.30 -8.69
N THR A 79 4.50 4.52 -8.69
CA THR A 79 5.27 5.74 -8.95
C THR A 79 6.27 6.05 -7.84
N VAL A 80 5.81 6.05 -6.58
CA VAL A 80 6.67 6.31 -5.41
C VAL A 80 7.67 5.17 -5.23
N GLY A 81 7.24 3.92 -5.42
CA GLY A 81 8.12 2.74 -5.39
C GLY A 81 9.23 2.84 -6.43
N ALA A 82 8.91 3.16 -7.68
CA ALA A 82 9.89 3.39 -8.73
C ALA A 82 10.86 4.53 -8.37
N CYS A 83 10.36 5.64 -7.83
CA CYS A 83 11.20 6.75 -7.37
C CYS A 83 12.16 6.34 -6.25
N VAL A 84 11.69 5.55 -5.26
CA VAL A 84 12.54 5.00 -4.20
C VAL A 84 13.64 4.11 -4.78
N LEU A 85 13.31 3.26 -5.77
CA LEU A 85 14.28 2.38 -6.42
C LEU A 85 15.32 3.14 -7.25
N GLN A 86 14.90 4.15 -8.01
CA GLN A 86 15.79 4.99 -8.81
C GLN A 86 16.75 5.78 -7.92
N ASN A 87 16.24 6.37 -6.84
CA ASN A 87 17.05 7.12 -5.87
C ASN A 87 18.03 6.22 -5.09
N ARG A 88 17.78 4.91 -4.98
CA ARG A 88 18.78 3.95 -4.48
C ARG A 88 19.87 3.61 -5.50
N ARG A 89 19.54 3.57 -6.80
CA ARG A 89 20.52 3.27 -7.86
C ARG A 89 21.50 4.41 -8.12
N SER A 90 21.10 5.65 -7.83
CA SER A 90 21.95 6.84 -8.05
C SER A 90 22.94 7.11 -6.90
N ARG A 91 22.96 6.28 -5.86
CA ARG A 91 23.91 6.34 -4.73
C ARG A 91 24.81 5.11 -4.77
#